data_AF-A0A3Q0S346-F1
#
_entry.id   AF-A0A3Q0S346-F1
#
_cell.length_a   1.000
_cell.length_b   1.000
_cell.length_c   1.000
_cell.angle_alpha   90.00
_cell.angle_beta   90.00
_cell.angle_gamma   90.00
#
_symmetry.space_group_name_H-M   'P 1'
#
loop_
_entity.id
_entity.type
_entity.pdbx_description
1 polymer ?
#
loop_
_entity_poly.entity_id
_entity_poly.type
_entity_poly.pdbx_seq_one_letter_code
_entity_poly.pdbx_strand_id
1 'polypeptide(L)'
;QDGKLCLYADLKLGFSVDYEDLDDEVGTQTAAFPLPDDAKSDESTCGETQSVLKLNFGAGNSWSITFSKTGESYQADTINFTYNLGDPVYFPNTKSEDLVTVTTMPTITNVGVDTSYSCKSAEELKGGAVSMTLSDVLIQAFISDGVMSDSSKYMCCDTAHPGYSVSHICLQLLDTKKFRLHALNVSLTSGSPVGSTNLSLWEASVGSSYMCNKEQTFNISDSLTIYTFSLHVQPFGVQKGVFSTAQECSLDDTSILVPIIVGAALAGLILIVVIAYVIGRRKTYVGYQTL
;
A
#
# COMPACT_ATOMS: atom_id res chain seq x y z
N GLN A 1 -13.76 -0.73 29.10
CA GLN A 1 -12.40 -1.32 29.19
C GLN A 1 -11.45 -0.26 29.73
N ASP A 2 -10.38 -0.65 30.42
CA ASP A 2 -9.42 0.13 31.25
C ASP A 2 -8.70 1.35 30.59
N GLY A 3 -9.40 2.20 29.84
CA GLY A 3 -8.78 3.36 29.16
C GLY A 3 -7.74 2.99 28.10
N LYS A 4 -7.72 1.73 27.65
CA LYS A 4 -6.83 1.24 26.59
C LYS A 4 -7.38 1.59 25.21
N LEU A 5 -6.48 1.88 24.27
CA LEU A 5 -6.82 2.10 22.86
C LEU A 5 -7.43 0.82 22.28
N CYS A 6 -8.65 0.92 21.76
CA CYS A 6 -9.39 -0.22 21.19
C CYS A 6 -9.77 0.00 19.73
N LEU A 7 -9.77 1.26 19.29
CA LEU A 7 -10.03 1.69 17.92
C LEU A 7 -9.15 2.91 17.64
N TYR A 8 -8.45 2.88 16.51
CA TYR A 8 -7.66 4.00 15.99
C TYR A 8 -8.16 4.39 14.60
N ALA A 9 -8.16 5.69 14.31
CA ALA A 9 -8.46 6.21 13.00
C ALA A 9 -7.70 7.52 12.74
N ASP A 10 -7.08 7.59 11.56
CA ASP A 10 -6.50 8.78 10.96
C ASP A 10 -6.93 8.80 9.50
N LEU A 11 -7.65 9.83 9.07
CA LEU A 11 -8.32 9.86 7.77
C LEU A 11 -8.74 11.28 7.41
N LYS A 12 -8.90 11.54 6.12
CA LYS A 12 -9.51 12.76 5.59
C LYS A 12 -10.92 12.46 5.10
N LEU A 13 -11.85 13.32 5.50
CA LEU A 13 -13.25 13.28 5.10
C LEU A 13 -13.65 14.59 4.43
N GLY A 14 -14.29 14.46 3.27
CA GLY A 14 -15.00 15.53 2.59
C GLY A 14 -16.48 15.19 2.46
N PHE A 15 -17.34 16.19 2.65
CA PHE A 15 -18.78 16.10 2.49
C PHE A 15 -19.21 17.02 1.34
N SER A 16 -20.13 16.54 0.51
CA SER A 16 -20.85 17.32 -0.49
C SER A 16 -22.33 17.00 -0.35
N VAL A 17 -23.16 18.01 -0.13
CA VAL A 17 -24.59 17.86 0.17
C VAL A 17 -25.39 18.83 -0.69
N ASP A 18 -26.34 18.31 -1.44
CA ASP A 18 -27.32 19.12 -2.16
C ASP A 18 -28.51 19.44 -1.25
N TYR A 19 -28.89 20.71 -1.14
CA TYR A 19 -29.97 21.21 -0.29
C TYR A 19 -30.77 22.33 -0.98
N GLU A 20 -32.02 22.54 -0.55
CA GLU A 20 -32.88 23.57 -1.11
C GLU A 20 -32.70 24.92 -0.41
N ASP A 21 -32.54 25.99 -1.21
CA ASP A 21 -32.46 27.38 -0.76
C ASP A 21 -33.85 27.97 -0.55
N LEU A 22 -33.99 28.89 0.41
CA LEU A 22 -35.21 29.66 0.71
C LEU A 22 -35.75 30.41 -0.51
N ASP A 23 -34.88 30.87 -1.39
CA ASP A 23 -35.25 31.47 -2.66
C ASP A 23 -35.55 30.38 -3.71
N ASP A 24 -36.82 30.28 -4.08
CA ASP A 24 -37.29 29.36 -5.13
C ASP A 24 -36.60 29.60 -6.49
N GLU A 25 -36.11 30.82 -6.77
CA GLU A 25 -35.37 31.09 -8.01
C GLU A 25 -33.94 30.54 -7.98
N VAL A 26 -33.33 30.44 -6.79
CA VAL A 26 -32.02 29.81 -6.59
C VAL A 26 -32.14 28.28 -6.65
N GLY A 27 -33.21 27.73 -6.09
CA GLY A 27 -33.51 26.30 -6.15
C GLY A 27 -32.55 25.46 -5.29
N THR A 28 -31.87 24.49 -5.90
CA THR A 28 -30.95 23.57 -5.20
C THR A 28 -29.51 24.09 -5.21
N GLN A 29 -28.88 24.12 -4.05
CA GLN A 29 -27.47 24.46 -3.85
C GLN A 29 -26.67 23.25 -3.37
N THR A 30 -25.35 23.28 -3.59
CA THR A 30 -24.42 22.26 -3.09
C THR A 30 -23.49 22.86 -2.05
N ALA A 31 -23.54 22.35 -0.82
CA ALA A 31 -22.55 22.64 0.21
C ALA A 31 -21.41 21.61 0.15
N ALA A 32 -20.16 22.07 0.13
CA ALA A 32 -18.99 21.20 0.17
C ALA A 32 -18.03 21.64 1.28
N PHE A 33 -17.70 20.75 2.21
CA PHE A 33 -16.86 21.06 3.36
C PHE A 33 -16.10 19.82 3.87
N PRO A 34 -14.88 20.00 4.41
CA PRO A 34 -14.15 18.92 5.05
C PRO A 34 -14.68 18.64 6.46
N LEU A 35 -14.33 17.48 7.03
CA LEU A 35 -14.42 17.26 8.47
C LEU A 35 -13.54 18.30 9.20
N PRO A 36 -14.08 19.05 10.17
CA PRO A 36 -13.31 20.06 10.87
C PRO A 36 -12.39 19.45 11.94
N ASP A 37 -11.28 20.15 12.23
CA ASP A 37 -10.25 19.71 13.18
C ASP A 37 -10.73 19.61 14.64
N ASP A 38 -11.85 20.24 14.98
CA ASP A 38 -12.42 20.28 16.33
C ASP A 38 -13.43 19.17 16.61
N ALA A 39 -13.67 18.27 15.64
CA ALA A 39 -14.58 17.13 15.77
C ALA A 39 -14.28 16.27 17.01
N LYS A 40 -15.34 15.79 17.67
CA LYS A 40 -15.28 15.05 18.94
C LYS A 40 -15.68 13.60 18.77
N SER A 41 -14.90 12.71 19.36
CA SER A 41 -15.12 11.26 19.31
C SER A 41 -15.81 10.68 20.56
N ASP A 42 -16.37 11.52 21.43
CA ASP A 42 -16.87 11.15 22.77
C ASP A 42 -17.98 10.08 22.76
N GLU A 43 -18.69 9.92 21.65
CA GLU A 43 -19.75 8.91 21.47
C GLU A 43 -19.27 7.63 20.76
N SER A 44 -17.96 7.50 20.55
CA SER A 44 -17.36 6.29 20.00
C SER A 44 -17.38 5.15 21.03
N THR A 45 -17.57 3.92 20.56
CA THR A 45 -17.67 2.74 21.42
C THR A 45 -16.81 1.59 20.89
N CYS A 46 -16.29 0.80 21.82
CA CYS A 46 -15.60 -0.44 21.51
C CYS A 46 -16.31 -1.59 22.21
N GLY A 47 -16.64 -2.62 21.44
CA GLY A 47 -17.22 -3.86 21.91
C GLY A 47 -16.45 -5.07 21.39
N GLU A 48 -16.79 -6.25 21.91
CA GLU A 48 -16.09 -7.49 21.54
C GLU A 48 -16.36 -7.91 20.10
N THR A 49 -17.58 -7.67 19.61
CA THR A 49 -18.05 -8.06 18.27
C THR A 49 -18.42 -6.88 17.39
N GLN A 50 -18.64 -5.71 17.97
CA GLN A 50 -18.99 -4.49 17.25
C GLN A 50 -18.28 -3.30 17.89
N SER A 51 -17.73 -2.41 17.06
CA SER A 51 -17.14 -1.14 17.50
C SER A 51 -17.63 -0.01 16.60
N VAL A 52 -17.83 1.17 17.14
CA VAL A 52 -18.32 2.34 16.42
C VAL A 52 -17.38 3.51 16.65
N LEU A 53 -16.86 4.09 15.58
CA LEU A 53 -16.24 5.40 15.62
C LEU A 53 -17.31 6.43 15.24
N LYS A 54 -17.62 7.36 16.14
CA LYS A 54 -18.56 8.44 15.90
C LYS A 54 -17.90 9.79 16.17
N LEU A 55 -17.92 10.65 15.18
CA LEU A 55 -17.35 12.00 15.18
C LEU A 55 -18.49 13.01 15.12
N ASN A 56 -18.65 13.81 16.16
CA ASN A 56 -19.61 14.89 16.25
C ASN A 56 -18.92 16.24 15.96
N PHE A 57 -19.56 17.11 15.18
CA PHE A 57 -19.02 18.41 14.82
C PHE A 57 -20.13 19.40 14.46
N GLY A 58 -19.80 20.70 14.46
CA GLY A 58 -20.77 21.76 14.16
C GLY A 58 -22.02 21.73 15.05
N ALA A 59 -23.12 22.25 14.54
CA ALA A 59 -24.41 22.26 15.25
C ALA A 59 -25.19 20.96 14.98
N GLY A 60 -24.75 19.85 15.58
CA GLY A 60 -25.49 18.57 15.54
C GLY A 60 -25.18 17.68 14.33
N ASN A 61 -24.15 18.00 13.55
CA ASN A 61 -23.66 17.11 12.52
C ASN A 61 -22.86 15.96 13.16
N SER A 62 -22.95 14.78 12.56
CA SER A 62 -22.12 13.65 12.96
C SER A 62 -21.82 12.72 11.80
N TRP A 63 -20.63 12.12 11.84
CA TRP A 63 -20.23 11.05 10.96
C TRP A 63 -19.84 9.84 11.79
N SER A 64 -20.26 8.65 11.39
CA SER A 64 -19.89 7.43 12.09
C SER A 64 -19.65 6.27 11.15
N ILE A 65 -18.76 5.37 11.57
CA ILE A 65 -18.48 4.11 10.91
C ILE A 65 -18.61 2.97 11.92
N THR A 66 -19.35 1.93 11.53
CA THR A 66 -19.61 0.74 12.35
C THR A 66 -18.77 -0.41 11.84
N PHE A 67 -18.05 -1.07 12.72
CA PHE A 67 -17.26 -2.26 12.42
C PHE A 67 -17.84 -3.49 13.10
N SER A 68 -17.92 -4.61 12.39
CA SER A 68 -18.20 -5.93 12.96
C SER A 68 -16.98 -6.82 12.91
N LYS A 69 -16.82 -7.65 13.96
CA LYS A 69 -15.79 -8.69 14.05
C LYS A 69 -16.43 -10.06 13.96
N THR A 70 -15.92 -10.89 13.06
CA THR A 70 -16.31 -12.29 12.89
C THR A 70 -15.07 -13.16 12.94
N GLY A 71 -14.90 -13.90 14.04
CA GLY A 71 -13.71 -14.73 14.25
C GLY A 71 -12.44 -13.88 14.38
N GLU A 72 -11.49 -14.10 13.46
CA GLU A 72 -10.20 -13.41 13.43
C GLU A 72 -10.14 -12.25 12.41
N SER A 73 -11.27 -11.87 11.81
CA SER A 73 -11.34 -10.72 10.93
C SER A 73 -12.47 -9.77 11.28
N TYR A 74 -12.33 -8.52 10.83
CA TYR A 74 -13.33 -7.48 10.94
C TYR A 74 -13.58 -6.79 9.60
N GLN A 75 -14.70 -6.10 9.51
CA GLN A 75 -15.11 -5.32 8.35
C GLN A 75 -15.83 -4.05 8.83
N ALA A 76 -15.96 -3.05 7.96
CA ALA A 76 -16.86 -1.94 8.19
C ALA A 76 -18.23 -2.25 7.56
N ASP A 77 -19.28 -2.24 8.36
CA ASP A 77 -20.63 -2.61 7.94
C ASP A 77 -21.34 -1.42 7.28
N THR A 78 -21.29 -0.27 7.96
CA THR A 78 -22.04 0.92 7.57
C THR A 78 -21.28 2.18 7.95
N ILE A 79 -21.44 3.20 7.11
CA ILE A 79 -21.12 4.59 7.41
C ILE A 79 -22.44 5.34 7.49
N ASN A 80 -22.66 6.07 8.58
CA ASN A 80 -23.78 6.99 8.71
C ASN A 80 -23.26 8.43 8.79
N PHE A 81 -23.81 9.28 7.93
CA PHE A 81 -23.63 10.72 8.01
C PHE A 81 -24.95 11.39 8.35
N THR A 82 -24.97 12.07 9.47
CA THR A 82 -26.09 12.87 9.93
C THR A 82 -25.72 14.34 9.82
N TYR A 83 -26.52 15.13 9.11
CA TYR A 83 -26.31 16.57 8.97
C TYR A 83 -27.58 17.35 9.35
N ASN A 84 -27.36 18.48 9.99
CA ASN A 84 -28.40 19.41 10.41
C ASN A 84 -28.50 20.52 9.38
N LEU A 85 -29.58 20.54 8.59
CA LEU A 85 -29.83 21.61 7.63
C LEU A 85 -29.97 22.97 8.33
N GLY A 86 -30.44 23.00 9.58
CA GLY A 86 -30.50 24.24 10.36
C GLY A 86 -29.16 24.83 10.80
N ASP A 87 -28.01 24.23 10.45
CA ASP A 87 -26.69 24.78 10.74
C ASP A 87 -26.29 25.87 9.71
N PRO A 88 -26.34 27.16 10.06
CA PRO A 88 -26.12 28.25 9.11
C PRO A 88 -24.66 28.35 8.66
N VAL A 89 -23.73 27.65 9.32
CA VAL A 89 -22.31 27.61 8.92
C VAL A 89 -22.13 26.78 7.66
N TYR A 90 -22.86 25.68 7.53
CA TYR A 90 -22.74 24.74 6.40
C TYR A 90 -23.87 24.88 5.38
N PHE A 91 -25.06 25.26 5.82
CA PHE A 91 -26.27 25.35 5.00
C PHE A 91 -26.92 26.75 5.12
N PRO A 92 -26.24 27.81 4.67
CA PRO A 92 -26.80 29.15 4.70
C PRO A 92 -28.06 29.22 3.85
N ASN A 93 -29.06 29.98 4.31
CA ASN A 93 -30.32 30.23 3.59
C ASN A 93 -31.11 28.97 3.18
N THR A 94 -30.97 27.85 3.90
CA THR A 94 -31.77 26.67 3.58
C THR A 94 -33.25 26.80 3.96
N LYS A 95 -34.12 26.10 3.23
CA LYS A 95 -35.57 25.97 3.51
C LYS A 95 -35.91 25.09 4.71
N SER A 96 -35.03 24.18 5.09
CA SER A 96 -35.32 23.13 6.07
C SER A 96 -34.40 23.24 7.28
N GLU A 97 -34.91 22.85 8.45
CA GLU A 97 -34.14 22.70 9.69
C GLU A 97 -34.01 21.22 10.08
N ASP A 98 -34.27 20.31 9.13
CA ASP A 98 -34.29 18.88 9.41
C ASP A 98 -32.90 18.31 9.70
N LEU A 99 -32.89 17.31 10.57
CA LEU A 99 -31.73 16.46 10.79
C LEU A 99 -31.84 15.23 9.89
N VAL A 100 -31.00 15.17 8.86
CA VAL A 100 -31.05 14.11 7.85
C VAL A 100 -29.91 13.13 8.09
N THR A 101 -30.19 11.83 7.99
CA THR A 101 -29.17 10.78 8.09
C THR A 101 -29.12 9.94 6.81
N VAL A 102 -27.93 9.80 6.24
CA VAL A 102 -27.64 8.96 5.08
C VAL A 102 -26.75 7.81 5.51
N THR A 103 -27.09 6.60 5.07
CA THR A 103 -26.31 5.38 5.32
C THR A 103 -25.69 4.88 4.02
N THR A 104 -24.39 4.61 4.03
CA THR A 104 -23.63 4.02 2.93
C THR A 104 -22.84 2.80 3.40
N MET A 105 -22.46 1.91 2.49
CA MET A 105 -21.63 0.74 2.78
C MET A 105 -20.20 0.98 2.26
N PRO A 106 -19.17 1.00 3.11
CA PRO A 106 -17.78 1.13 2.69
C PRO A 106 -17.21 -0.18 2.13
N THR A 107 -16.04 -0.11 1.48
CA THR A 107 -15.36 -1.28 0.89
C THR A 107 -14.40 -2.03 1.85
N ILE A 108 -14.28 -1.59 3.10
CA ILE A 108 -13.37 -2.19 4.10
C ILE A 108 -13.90 -3.56 4.54
N THR A 109 -13.29 -4.64 4.05
CA THR A 109 -13.74 -6.01 4.33
C THR A 109 -12.58 -6.95 4.65
N ASN A 110 -12.84 -7.96 5.50
CA ASN A 110 -11.91 -9.04 5.81
C ASN A 110 -10.52 -8.60 6.31
N VAL A 111 -10.47 -7.55 7.14
CA VAL A 111 -9.24 -7.09 7.80
C VAL A 111 -8.93 -8.00 8.97
N GLY A 112 -7.72 -8.54 9.09
CA GLY A 112 -7.34 -9.36 10.24
C GLY A 112 -7.40 -8.57 11.56
N VAL A 113 -7.71 -9.23 12.67
CA VAL A 113 -7.55 -8.61 14.00
C VAL A 113 -6.09 -8.21 14.24
N ASP A 114 -5.89 -7.15 15.02
CA ASP A 114 -4.58 -6.52 15.22
C ASP A 114 -3.88 -6.21 13.89
N THR A 115 -4.61 -5.78 12.87
CA THR A 115 -4.10 -5.35 11.56
C THR A 115 -4.77 -4.04 11.21
N SER A 116 -4.01 -3.06 10.74
CA SER A 116 -4.59 -1.79 10.28
C SER A 116 -5.04 -1.89 8.82
N TYR A 117 -6.05 -1.12 8.44
CA TYR A 117 -6.45 -0.88 7.06
C TYR A 117 -5.89 0.47 6.61
N SER A 118 -5.25 0.52 5.46
CA SER A 118 -4.70 1.75 4.88
C SER A 118 -5.19 1.95 3.44
N CYS A 119 -5.62 3.18 3.12
CA CYS A 119 -6.12 3.54 1.79
C CYS A 119 -5.71 4.98 1.47
N LYS A 120 -4.80 5.18 0.50
CA LYS A 120 -4.37 6.53 0.10
C LYS A 120 -5.25 7.14 -0.97
N SER A 121 -5.79 6.29 -1.85
CA SER A 121 -6.74 6.70 -2.88
C SER A 121 -8.03 7.26 -2.27
N ALA A 122 -8.65 8.17 -3.01
CA ALA A 122 -9.96 8.69 -2.64
C ALA A 122 -11.05 7.67 -2.99
N GLU A 123 -11.89 7.33 -2.01
CA GLU A 123 -13.11 6.54 -2.15
C GLU A 123 -14.32 7.48 -2.06
N GLU A 124 -15.16 7.48 -3.10
CA GLU A 124 -16.38 8.29 -3.14
C GLU A 124 -17.60 7.41 -2.78
N LEU A 125 -18.33 7.79 -1.73
CA LEU A 125 -19.53 7.12 -1.23
C LEU A 125 -20.74 8.01 -1.46
N LYS A 126 -21.69 7.54 -2.27
CA LYS A 126 -22.90 8.30 -2.62
C LYS A 126 -24.13 7.71 -1.93
N GLY A 127 -24.99 8.58 -1.42
CA GLY A 127 -26.28 8.21 -0.85
C GLY A 127 -27.25 9.38 -0.83
N GLY A 128 -28.40 9.24 -1.49
CA GLY A 128 -29.38 10.32 -1.58
C GLY A 128 -28.80 11.59 -2.20
N ALA A 129 -28.94 12.72 -1.50
CA ALA A 129 -28.40 14.03 -1.88
C ALA A 129 -26.96 14.26 -1.40
N VAL A 130 -26.27 13.22 -0.91
CA VAL A 130 -24.93 13.33 -0.31
C VAL A 130 -23.90 12.55 -1.13
N SER A 131 -22.74 13.17 -1.34
CA SER A 131 -21.49 12.51 -1.69
C SER A 131 -20.46 12.71 -0.58
N MET A 132 -19.88 11.63 -0.08
CA MET A 132 -18.79 11.63 0.88
C MET A 132 -17.51 11.16 0.21
N THR A 133 -16.38 11.77 0.55
CA THR A 133 -15.06 11.35 0.06
C THR A 133 -14.15 11.00 1.21
N LEU A 134 -13.71 9.74 1.27
CA LEU A 134 -12.71 9.25 2.22
C LEU A 134 -11.35 9.19 1.51
N SER A 135 -10.29 9.69 2.13
CA SER A 135 -8.93 9.58 1.59
C SER A 135 -7.90 9.57 2.72
N ASP A 136 -6.66 9.19 2.40
CA ASP A 136 -5.56 9.11 3.39
C ASP A 136 -5.91 8.27 4.63
N VAL A 137 -6.75 7.25 4.47
CA VAL A 137 -7.31 6.44 5.55
C VAL A 137 -6.24 5.52 6.15
N LEU A 138 -6.16 5.50 7.47
CA LEU A 138 -5.45 4.55 8.31
C LEU A 138 -6.34 4.23 9.52
N ILE A 139 -6.94 3.05 9.54
CA ILE A 139 -7.90 2.63 10.57
C ILE A 139 -7.51 1.28 11.15
N GLN A 140 -7.64 1.12 12.46
CA GLN A 140 -7.55 -0.18 13.10
C GLN A 140 -8.66 -0.32 14.13
N ALA A 141 -9.55 -1.29 13.92
CA ALA A 141 -10.57 -1.66 14.88
C ALA A 141 -10.16 -2.91 15.67
N PHE A 142 -10.77 -3.10 16.84
CA PHE A 142 -10.56 -4.28 17.70
C PHE A 142 -9.09 -4.49 18.10
N ILE A 143 -8.43 -3.42 18.57
CA ILE A 143 -7.06 -3.45 19.09
C ILE A 143 -7.05 -4.22 20.42
N SER A 144 -6.30 -5.33 20.48
CA SER A 144 -6.37 -6.27 21.60
C SER A 144 -5.48 -5.90 22.80
N ASP A 145 -4.30 -5.35 22.54
CA ASP A 145 -3.26 -5.08 23.55
C ASP A 145 -3.23 -3.63 24.03
N GLY A 146 -4.06 -2.76 23.45
CA GLY A 146 -4.05 -1.33 23.72
C GLY A 146 -3.02 -0.54 22.91
N VAL A 147 -2.34 -1.18 21.95
CA VAL A 147 -1.28 -0.58 21.13
C VAL A 147 -1.63 -0.78 19.66
N MET A 148 -1.52 0.28 18.87
CA MET A 148 -1.73 0.17 17.43
C MET A 148 -0.69 -0.78 16.83
N SER A 149 -1.10 -1.63 15.89
CA SER A 149 -0.19 -2.60 15.29
C SER A 149 0.92 -1.91 14.53
N ASP A 150 2.10 -2.54 14.50
CA ASP A 150 3.27 -2.03 13.79
C ASP A 150 2.93 -1.69 12.33
N SER A 151 3.63 -0.70 11.78
CA SER A 151 3.49 -0.25 10.40
C SER A 151 3.80 -1.32 9.34
N SER A 152 4.15 -2.54 9.75
CA SER A 152 4.34 -3.71 8.89
C SER A 152 3.08 -4.59 8.76
N LYS A 153 2.06 -4.37 9.59
CA LYS A 153 0.83 -5.18 9.65
C LYS A 153 -0.39 -4.34 9.25
N TYR A 154 -0.50 -4.09 7.95
CA TYR A 154 -1.63 -3.37 7.38
C TYR A 154 -2.13 -3.97 6.06
N MET A 155 -3.42 -3.81 5.78
CA MET A 155 -4.09 -4.20 4.55
C MET A 155 -4.33 -2.95 3.69
N CYS A 156 -3.83 -2.95 2.44
CA CYS A 156 -3.96 -1.82 1.51
C CYS A 156 -5.20 -1.95 0.62
N CYS A 157 -5.94 -0.85 0.42
CA CYS A 157 -7.03 -0.75 -0.55
C CYS A 157 -6.54 -0.44 -1.99
N ASP A 158 -5.35 0.15 -2.14
CA ASP A 158 -5.00 0.90 -3.34
C ASP A 158 -4.88 -0.04 -4.55
N THR A 159 -5.87 0.06 -5.44
CA THR A 159 -5.91 -0.58 -6.76
C THR A 159 -5.50 0.40 -7.85
N ALA A 160 -4.89 -0.10 -8.92
CA ALA A 160 -4.52 0.70 -10.09
C ALA A 160 -5.75 1.06 -10.95
N HIS A 161 -5.75 2.31 -11.47
CA HIS A 161 -6.72 2.90 -12.41
C HIS A 161 -6.77 2.18 -13.79
N PRO A 162 -7.80 2.44 -14.65
CA PRO A 162 -8.39 1.42 -15.53
C PRO A 162 -7.56 1.09 -16.77
N GLY A 163 -7.45 -0.22 -17.02
CA GLY A 163 -6.85 -0.84 -18.21
C GLY A 163 -6.47 -2.29 -17.94
N TYR A 164 -5.94 -2.56 -16.73
CA TYR A 164 -5.70 -3.88 -16.14
C TYR A 164 -5.71 -3.69 -14.61
N SER A 165 -6.62 -4.36 -13.88
CA SER A 165 -6.81 -4.09 -12.45
C SER A 165 -5.86 -4.91 -11.58
N VAL A 166 -4.77 -4.31 -11.13
CA VAL A 166 -4.01 -4.88 -10.00
C VAL A 166 -4.81 -4.58 -8.73
N SER A 167 -5.29 -5.61 -8.04
CA SER A 167 -6.23 -5.48 -6.91
C SER A 167 -5.56 -5.24 -5.57
N HIS A 168 -4.33 -5.74 -5.37
CA HIS A 168 -3.56 -5.46 -4.17
C HIS A 168 -2.06 -5.52 -4.49
N ILE A 169 -1.33 -4.43 -4.28
CA ILE A 169 0.14 -4.43 -4.23
C ILE A 169 0.53 -4.18 -2.76
N CYS A 170 1.11 -5.18 -2.10
CA CYS A 170 1.56 -5.05 -0.72
C CYS A 170 3.09 -5.04 -0.66
N LEU A 171 3.62 -3.93 -0.16
CA LEU A 171 5.04 -3.77 0.15
C LEU A 171 5.21 -4.02 1.64
N GLN A 172 6.11 -4.93 1.99
CA GLN A 172 6.40 -5.28 3.37
C GLN A 172 7.75 -4.68 3.78
N LEU A 173 7.77 -4.09 4.96
CA LEU A 173 9.01 -3.80 5.68
C LEU A 173 9.52 -5.09 6.32
N LEU A 174 10.72 -5.52 5.93
CA LEU A 174 11.41 -6.66 6.54
C LEU A 174 11.86 -6.31 7.97
N ASP A 175 12.25 -5.06 8.17
CA ASP A 175 12.63 -4.42 9.42
C ASP A 175 12.49 -2.88 9.29
N THR A 176 12.98 -2.10 10.26
CA THR A 176 12.99 -0.63 10.17
C THR A 176 13.89 -0.07 9.05
N LYS A 177 14.66 -0.92 8.37
CA LYS A 177 15.73 -0.53 7.44
C LYS A 177 15.55 -1.05 6.03
N LYS A 178 14.64 -1.99 5.76
CA LYS A 178 14.46 -2.60 4.44
C LYS A 178 13.01 -2.84 4.06
N PHE A 179 12.72 -2.74 2.77
CA PHE A 179 11.42 -3.05 2.17
C PHE A 179 11.55 -4.08 1.06
N ARG A 180 10.44 -4.74 0.72
CA ARG A 180 10.28 -5.62 -0.45
C ARG A 180 8.82 -5.66 -0.91
N LEU A 181 8.57 -6.12 -2.13
CA LEU A 181 7.23 -6.56 -2.54
C LEU A 181 6.94 -7.93 -1.91
N HIS A 182 5.88 -8.00 -1.10
CA HIS A 182 5.50 -9.19 -0.33
C HIS A 182 4.26 -9.88 -0.85
N ALA A 183 3.25 -9.10 -1.24
CA ALA A 183 2.06 -9.66 -1.86
C ALA A 183 1.71 -8.90 -3.13
N LEU A 184 1.29 -9.65 -4.14
CA LEU A 184 0.67 -9.11 -5.33
C LEU A 184 -0.58 -9.95 -5.60
N ASN A 185 -1.72 -9.28 -5.67
CA ASN A 185 -2.96 -9.85 -6.12
C ASN A 185 -3.50 -9.01 -7.28
N VAL A 186 -3.93 -9.68 -8.34
CA VAL A 186 -4.43 -9.07 -9.57
C VAL A 186 -5.85 -9.56 -9.78
N SER A 187 -6.82 -8.65 -9.86
CA SER A 187 -8.20 -9.01 -10.21
C SER A 187 -8.42 -8.73 -11.70
N LEU A 188 -8.83 -9.75 -12.45
CA LEU A 188 -9.30 -9.50 -13.82
C LEU A 188 -10.76 -9.05 -13.74
N THR A 189 -11.17 -8.14 -14.63
CA THR A 189 -12.52 -7.55 -14.70
C THR A 189 -13.65 -8.58 -14.83
N SER A 190 -13.33 -9.84 -15.09
CA SER A 190 -14.26 -10.96 -15.20
C SER A 190 -13.70 -12.29 -14.67
N GLY A 191 -12.74 -12.27 -13.73
CA GLY A 191 -12.08 -13.47 -13.21
C GLY A 191 -11.78 -13.45 -11.71
N SER A 192 -11.47 -14.62 -11.14
CA SER A 192 -11.00 -14.74 -9.77
C SER A 192 -9.68 -13.98 -9.57
N PRO A 193 -9.43 -13.40 -8.38
CA PRO A 193 -8.14 -12.78 -8.08
C PRO A 193 -7.01 -13.82 -8.20
N VAL A 194 -5.95 -13.44 -8.89
CA VAL A 194 -4.75 -14.27 -9.11
C VAL A 194 -3.55 -13.54 -8.49
N GLY A 195 -2.80 -14.23 -7.64
CA GLY A 195 -1.71 -13.60 -6.91
C GLY A 195 -0.92 -14.53 -6.00
N SER A 196 0.00 -13.94 -5.25
CA SER A 196 0.78 -14.59 -4.21
C SER A 196 1.03 -13.62 -3.05
N THR A 197 1.07 -14.15 -1.83
CA THR A 197 1.34 -13.43 -0.58
C THR A 197 2.70 -13.77 0.04
N ASN A 198 3.58 -14.43 -0.71
CA ASN A 198 4.91 -14.80 -0.25
C ASN A 198 5.99 -14.45 -1.28
N LEU A 199 5.95 -13.21 -1.75
CA LEU A 199 6.94 -12.65 -2.66
C LEU A 199 8.10 -12.04 -1.87
N SER A 200 9.27 -12.05 -2.51
CA SER A 200 10.47 -11.38 -2.02
C SER A 200 11.17 -10.65 -3.16
N LEU A 201 10.43 -9.74 -3.81
CA LEU A 201 10.92 -9.01 -4.98
C LEU A 201 11.34 -7.58 -4.60
N TRP A 202 12.32 -7.06 -5.33
CA TRP A 202 12.75 -5.64 -5.26
C TRP A 202 13.15 -5.17 -3.86
N GLU A 203 13.91 -6.01 -3.14
CA GLU A 203 14.39 -5.68 -1.81
C GLU A 203 15.41 -4.53 -1.86
N ALA A 204 15.19 -3.48 -1.08
CA ALA A 204 16.16 -2.39 -0.87
C ALA A 204 15.99 -1.75 0.51
N SER A 205 16.94 -0.89 0.88
CA SER A 205 16.93 -0.22 2.18
C SER A 205 15.93 0.96 2.21
N VAL A 206 15.29 1.21 3.35
CA VAL A 206 14.41 2.37 3.55
C VAL A 206 15.22 3.65 3.43
N GLY A 207 14.73 4.62 2.63
CA GLY A 207 15.49 5.83 2.27
C GLY A 207 16.45 5.64 1.08
N SER A 208 16.48 4.44 0.49
CA SER A 208 17.09 4.15 -0.82
C SER A 208 16.01 3.65 -1.79
N SER A 209 16.37 3.45 -3.05
CA SER A 209 15.48 2.90 -4.07
C SER A 209 15.99 1.54 -4.57
N TYR A 210 15.14 0.73 -5.19
CA TYR A 210 15.57 -0.45 -5.96
C TYR A 210 15.52 -0.11 -7.44
N MET A 211 16.55 -0.45 -8.20
CA MET A 211 16.59 -0.24 -9.65
C MET A 211 17.05 -1.49 -10.39
N CYS A 212 16.41 -1.79 -11.51
CA CYS A 212 16.86 -2.82 -12.44
C CYS A 212 16.55 -2.41 -13.87
N ASN A 213 17.58 -2.19 -14.67
CA ASN A 213 17.45 -1.75 -16.05
C ASN A 213 17.10 -2.89 -16.98
N LYS A 214 17.71 -4.06 -16.75
CA LYS A 214 17.47 -5.27 -17.54
C LYS A 214 16.06 -5.83 -17.32
N GLU A 215 15.58 -6.53 -18.35
CA GLU A 215 14.33 -7.27 -18.30
C GLU A 215 14.40 -8.36 -17.22
N GLN A 216 13.36 -8.42 -16.39
CA GLN A 216 13.17 -9.48 -15.41
C GLN A 216 11.80 -10.13 -15.60
N THR A 217 11.76 -11.44 -15.39
CA THR A 217 10.55 -12.25 -15.46
C THR A 217 10.32 -12.92 -14.11
N PHE A 218 9.15 -12.68 -13.51
CA PHE A 218 8.77 -13.27 -12.23
C PHE A 218 7.47 -14.05 -12.37
N ASN A 219 7.51 -15.36 -12.13
CA ASN A 219 6.32 -16.20 -12.09
C ASN A 219 5.71 -16.12 -10.68
N ILE A 220 4.59 -15.43 -10.56
CA ILE A 220 3.90 -15.18 -9.29
C ILE A 220 2.99 -16.36 -8.93
N SER A 221 2.32 -16.91 -9.93
CA SER A 221 1.51 -18.12 -9.86
C SER A 221 1.54 -18.85 -11.21
N ASP A 222 0.88 -20.01 -11.32
CA ASP A 222 0.77 -20.74 -12.58
C ASP A 222 0.08 -19.94 -13.70
N SER A 223 -0.68 -18.90 -13.34
CA SER A 223 -1.47 -18.07 -14.26
C SER A 223 -1.06 -16.60 -14.28
N LEU A 224 -0.04 -16.21 -13.52
CA LEU A 224 0.43 -14.82 -13.44
C LEU A 224 1.95 -14.73 -13.51
N THR A 225 2.44 -14.08 -14.57
CA THR A 225 3.84 -13.71 -14.75
C THR A 225 3.96 -12.21 -14.87
N ILE A 226 4.90 -11.61 -14.14
CA ILE A 226 5.26 -10.20 -14.25
C ILE A 226 6.51 -10.10 -15.13
N TYR A 227 6.46 -9.18 -16.08
CA TYR A 227 7.63 -8.71 -16.81
C TYR A 227 7.93 -7.28 -16.37
N THR A 228 9.17 -7.02 -15.99
CA THR A 228 9.61 -5.68 -15.61
C THR A 228 10.75 -5.23 -16.51
N PHE A 229 10.70 -3.98 -16.95
CA PHE A 229 11.72 -3.35 -17.80
C PHE A 229 12.06 -2.00 -17.20
N SER A 230 13.35 -1.68 -17.00
CA SER A 230 13.76 -0.38 -16.45
C SER A 230 13.01 -0.02 -15.16
N LEU A 231 12.89 -1.00 -14.26
CA LEU A 231 12.17 -0.88 -13.01
C LEU A 231 12.94 0.03 -12.06
N HIS A 232 12.26 1.01 -11.47
CA HIS A 232 12.79 1.84 -10.39
C HIS A 232 11.70 2.11 -9.35
N VAL A 233 11.90 1.64 -8.13
CA VAL A 233 10.87 1.72 -7.07
C VAL A 233 11.46 2.21 -5.75
N GLN A 234 10.71 3.07 -5.07
CA GLN A 234 10.98 3.51 -3.71
C GLN A 234 9.65 3.82 -3.03
N PRO A 235 9.12 2.89 -2.24
CA PRO A 235 7.83 3.08 -1.59
C PRO A 235 7.92 3.92 -0.31
N PHE A 236 9.09 4.00 0.33
CA PHE A 236 9.27 4.65 1.63
C PHE A 236 10.41 5.66 1.61
N GLY A 237 10.27 6.73 2.41
CA GLY A 237 11.32 7.72 2.61
C GLY A 237 11.64 8.56 1.37
N VAL A 238 10.69 8.73 0.44
CA VAL A 238 10.86 9.59 -0.74
C VAL A 238 10.87 11.05 -0.30
N GLN A 239 11.91 11.79 -0.69
CA GLN A 239 12.07 13.20 -0.37
C GLN A 239 11.88 14.03 -1.65
N LYS A 240 11.04 15.07 -1.58
CA LYS A 240 10.78 16.01 -2.70
C LYS A 240 10.31 15.35 -4.00
N GLY A 241 9.71 14.16 -3.91
CA GLY A 241 9.23 13.42 -5.09
C GLY A 241 10.34 12.85 -5.99
N VAL A 242 11.58 12.72 -5.47
CA VAL A 242 12.72 12.20 -6.23
C VAL A 242 13.21 10.89 -5.62
N PHE A 243 13.55 9.92 -6.46
CA PHE A 243 14.18 8.68 -6.02
C PHE A 243 15.54 8.96 -5.35
N SER A 244 15.76 8.28 -4.24
CA SER A 244 17.04 8.24 -3.53
C SER A 244 18.00 7.27 -4.24
N THR A 245 19.24 7.17 -3.75
CA THR A 245 20.26 6.28 -4.32
C THR A 245 19.72 4.87 -4.52
N ALA A 246 19.94 4.32 -5.72
CA ALA A 246 19.44 3.01 -6.09
C ALA A 246 20.38 1.89 -5.64
N GLN A 247 19.79 0.85 -5.08
CA GLN A 247 20.37 -0.46 -4.95
C GLN A 247 20.02 -1.24 -6.23
N GLU A 248 21.04 -1.52 -7.03
CA GLU A 248 20.89 -2.15 -8.33
C GLU A 248 20.68 -3.66 -8.21
N CYS A 249 19.95 -4.23 -9.18
CA CYS A 249 19.76 -5.68 -9.28
C CYS A 249 21.04 -6.38 -9.76
N SER A 250 21.23 -7.63 -9.35
CA SER A 250 22.40 -8.44 -9.77
C SER A 250 22.48 -8.69 -11.28
N LEU A 251 21.39 -8.47 -12.03
CA LEU A 251 21.41 -8.58 -13.48
C LEU A 251 22.16 -7.42 -14.13
N ASP A 252 22.14 -6.24 -13.52
CA ASP A 252 22.90 -5.07 -13.99
C ASP A 252 24.39 -5.16 -13.61
N ASP A 253 24.75 -6.04 -12.68
CA ASP A 253 26.11 -6.26 -12.21
C ASP A 253 27.02 -6.89 -13.29
N THR A 254 27.86 -6.06 -13.90
CA THR A 254 28.92 -6.51 -14.84
C THR A 254 30.24 -6.84 -14.14
N SER A 255 30.34 -6.60 -12.82
CA SER A 255 31.57 -6.73 -12.04
C SER A 255 32.07 -8.17 -11.88
N ILE A 256 31.22 -9.20 -12.03
CA ILE A 256 31.62 -10.62 -11.92
C ILE A 256 32.25 -11.13 -13.22
N LEU A 257 31.99 -10.49 -14.36
CA LEU A 257 32.55 -10.88 -15.65
C LEU A 257 34.06 -10.65 -15.72
N VAL A 258 34.53 -9.54 -15.12
CA VAL A 258 35.94 -9.14 -15.18
C VAL A 258 36.87 -10.15 -14.47
N PRO A 259 36.61 -10.57 -13.21
CA PRO A 259 37.43 -11.59 -12.53
C PRO A 259 37.46 -12.95 -13.25
N ILE A 260 36.36 -13.37 -13.89
CA ILE A 260 36.30 -14.65 -14.62
C ILE A 260 37.19 -14.61 -15.86
N ILE A 261 37.13 -13.52 -16.64
CA ILE A 261 37.98 -13.34 -17.83
C ILE A 261 39.45 -13.31 -17.43
N VAL A 262 39.80 -12.56 -16.38
CA VAL A 262 41.18 -12.48 -15.86
C VAL A 262 41.65 -13.85 -15.38
N GLY A 263 40.81 -14.60 -14.65
CA GLY A 263 41.11 -15.94 -14.18
C GLY A 263 41.35 -16.94 -15.32
N ALA A 264 40.50 -16.93 -16.36
CA ALA A 264 40.65 -17.80 -17.53
C ALA A 264 41.91 -17.50 -18.33
N ALA A 265 42.24 -16.21 -18.51
CA ALA A 265 43.45 -15.79 -19.22
C ALA A 265 44.72 -16.24 -18.49
N LEU A 266 44.78 -16.07 -17.16
CA LEU A 266 45.91 -16.51 -16.33
C LEU A 266 46.08 -18.04 -16.36
N ALA A 267 44.98 -18.80 -16.23
CA ALA A 267 45.01 -20.26 -16.30
C ALA A 267 45.51 -20.77 -17.67
N GLY A 268 45.03 -20.16 -18.76
CA GLY A 268 45.48 -20.48 -20.12
C GLY A 268 46.97 -20.23 -20.32
N LEU A 269 47.49 -19.11 -19.82
CA LEU A 269 48.91 -18.75 -19.93
C LEU A 269 49.81 -19.75 -19.17
N ILE A 270 49.41 -20.14 -17.95
CA ILE A 270 50.12 -21.17 -17.16
C ILE A 270 50.17 -22.49 -17.92
N LEU A 271 49.04 -22.91 -18.53
CA LEU A 271 48.95 -24.17 -19.27
C LEU A 271 49.90 -24.18 -20.48
N ILE A 272 49.98 -23.07 -21.22
CA ILE A 272 50.92 -22.91 -22.35
C ILE A 272 52.37 -23.04 -21.88
N VAL A 273 52.75 -22.38 -20.77
CA VAL A 273 54.10 -22.46 -20.21
C VAL A 273 54.46 -23.88 -19.79
N VAL A 274 53.53 -24.61 -19.16
CA VAL A 274 53.72 -26.01 -18.75
C VAL A 274 53.93 -26.91 -19.97
N ILE A 275 53.12 -26.75 -21.03
CA ILE A 275 53.29 -27.53 -22.28
C ILE A 275 54.66 -27.24 -22.91
N ALA A 276 55.04 -25.97 -23.04
CA ALA A 276 56.32 -25.57 -23.62
C ALA A 276 57.50 -26.15 -22.80
N TYR A 277 57.40 -26.13 -21.47
CA TYR A 277 58.40 -26.72 -20.58
C TYR A 277 58.52 -28.24 -20.76
N VAL A 278 57.40 -28.97 -20.86
CA VAL A 278 57.41 -30.43 -21.05
C VAL A 278 58.01 -30.81 -22.41
N ILE A 279 57.69 -30.06 -23.48
CA ILE A 279 58.27 -30.28 -24.81
C ILE A 279 59.77 -29.94 -24.81
N GLY A 280 60.17 -28.82 -24.19
CA GLY A 280 61.57 -28.42 -24.05
C GLY A 280 62.40 -29.45 -23.29
N ARG A 281 61.86 -29.93 -22.16
CA ARG A 281 62.49 -31.00 -21.36
C ARG A 281 62.58 -32.32 -22.10
N ARG A 282 61.58 -32.68 -22.93
CA ARG A 282 61.66 -33.87 -23.79
C ARG A 282 62.76 -33.78 -24.84
N LYS A 283 63.11 -32.59 -25.34
CA LYS A 283 64.21 -32.42 -26.31
C LYS A 283 65.61 -32.49 -25.67
N THR A 284 65.76 -32.37 -24.35
CA THR A 284 67.08 -32.39 -23.68
C THR A 284 67.59 -33.80 -23.34
N TYR A 285 66.83 -34.87 -23.62
CA TYR A 285 67.21 -36.27 -23.30
C TYR A 285 67.82 -37.07 -24.47
N VAL A 286 68.36 -36.41 -25.50
CA VAL A 286 69.06 -37.08 -26.61
C VAL A 286 70.44 -36.48 -26.79
N GLY A 287 71.43 -36.99 -26.05
CA GLY A 287 72.83 -36.63 -26.25
C GLY A 287 73.74 -36.87 -25.06
N TYR A 288 74.15 -38.13 -24.86
CA TYR A 288 75.53 -38.44 -24.45
C TYR A 288 75.82 -39.92 -24.79
N GLN A 289 76.56 -40.15 -25.88
CA GLN A 289 77.41 -41.33 -25.96
C GLN A 289 78.83 -40.87 -25.59
N THR A 290 79.38 -41.47 -24.56
CA THR A 290 80.81 -41.39 -24.21
C THR A 290 81.62 -42.26 -25.17
N LEU A 291 82.80 -41.74 -25.51
CA LEU A 291 83.89 -42.32 -26.32
C LEU A 291 84.05 -43.83 -26.23
#